data_AF-A0A7J6QGN7-F1
#
_entry.id   AF-A0A7J6QGN7-F1
#
_cell.length_a   1.000
_cell.length_b   1.000
_cell.length_c   1.000
_cell.angle_alpha   90.00
_cell.angle_beta   90.00
_cell.angle_gamma   90.00
#
_symmetry.space_group_name_H-M   'P 1'
#
loop_
_entity.id
_entity.type
_entity.pdbx_description
1 polymer ?
#
loop_
_entity_poly.entity_id
_entity_poly.type
_entity_poly.pdbx_seq_one_letter_code
_entity_poly.pdbx_strand_id
1 'polypeptide(L)'
;MRLADLPPLVLLSVTEAFQPVEIANGPISGMVVQKNKQLQQPIVQDVEIFFGIRYAEPPVKKLRFRPPQPYTSENWTSTRPMVTPGNACFQVASGIVGGTGGTTG
;
A
#
# COMPACT_ATOMS: atom_id res chain seq x y z
N MET A 1 -20.53 38.50 40.95
CA MET A 1 -20.54 38.17 39.52
C MET A 1 -19.12 37.81 39.12
N ARG A 2 -18.74 36.52 39.16
CA ARG A 2 -17.38 36.08 38.83
C ARG A 2 -17.34 35.65 37.37
N LEU A 3 -16.52 36.36 36.60
CA LEU A 3 -16.26 36.19 35.18
C LEU A 3 -15.05 35.26 35.03
N ALA A 4 -15.23 33.95 35.21
CA ALA A 4 -14.16 32.97 35.03
C ALA A 4 -14.74 31.56 34.87
N ASP A 5 -15.31 31.24 33.71
CA ASP A 5 -15.50 29.84 33.28
C ASP A 5 -15.77 29.77 31.77
N LEU A 6 -14.77 30.13 30.97
CA LEU A 6 -14.75 29.77 29.54
C LEU A 6 -13.53 28.87 29.33
N PRO A 7 -13.72 27.59 28.96
CA PRO A 7 -12.59 26.73 28.62
C PRO A 7 -11.91 27.27 27.36
N PRO A 8 -10.57 27.22 27.27
CA PRO A 8 -9.85 27.66 26.09
C PRO A 8 -10.27 26.78 24.91
N LEU A 9 -10.77 27.41 23.85
CA LEU A 9 -11.01 26.80 22.55
C LEU A 9 -9.67 26.25 22.03
N VAL A 10 -9.44 24.96 22.25
CA VAL A 10 -8.35 24.22 21.61
C VAL A 10 -8.71 24.13 20.13
N LEU A 11 -8.10 25.01 19.33
CA LEU A 11 -8.11 24.90 17.87
C LEU A 11 -7.33 23.63 17.50
N LEU A 12 -8.02 22.50 17.35
CA LEU A 12 -7.49 21.35 16.63
C LEU A 12 -7.35 21.76 15.17
N SER A 13 -6.14 22.16 14.77
CA SER A 13 -5.79 22.20 13.35
C SER A 13 -5.80 20.76 12.87
N VAL A 14 -6.90 20.34 12.22
CA VAL A 14 -6.95 19.10 11.45
C VAL A 14 -5.94 19.27 10.32
N THR A 15 -4.74 18.71 10.50
CA THR A 15 -3.85 18.50 9.37
C THR A 15 -4.55 17.48 8.48
N GLU A 16 -4.91 17.89 7.26
CA GLU A 16 -5.53 17.04 6.25
C GLU A 16 -4.48 16.05 5.72
N ALA A 17 -4.05 15.15 6.59
CA ALA A 17 -3.22 14.02 6.27
C ALA A 17 -4.13 12.87 5.85
N PHE A 18 -3.73 12.13 4.82
CA PHE A 18 -4.48 10.97 4.37
C PHE A 18 -4.62 9.98 5.53
N GLN A 19 -5.87 9.66 5.90
CA GLN A 19 -6.16 8.82 7.06
C GLN A 19 -5.95 7.34 6.74
N PRO A 20 -5.59 6.51 7.73
CA PRO A 20 -5.54 5.07 7.53
C PRO A 20 -6.87 4.52 6.99
N VAL A 21 -6.79 3.59 6.03
CA VAL A 21 -7.94 2.89 5.46
C VAL A 21 -8.12 1.58 6.20
N GLU A 22 -9.33 1.33 6.70
CA GLU A 22 -9.67 0.07 7.36
C GLU A 22 -10.02 -1.02 6.35
N ILE A 23 -9.37 -2.17 6.46
CA ILE A 23 -9.68 -3.38 5.68
C ILE A 23 -9.94 -4.56 6.61
N ALA A 24 -10.42 -5.69 6.07
CA ALA A 24 -10.77 -6.88 6.87
C ALA A 24 -9.62 -7.41 7.75
N ASN A 25 -8.36 -7.17 7.37
CA ASN A 25 -7.17 -7.65 8.09
C ASN A 25 -6.60 -6.64 9.10
N GLY A 26 -7.11 -5.40 9.13
CA GLY A 26 -6.62 -4.29 9.96
C GLY A 26 -6.33 -3.00 9.18
N PRO A 27 -5.93 -1.92 9.86
CA PRO A 27 -5.70 -0.60 9.25
C PRO A 27 -4.46 -0.57 8.34
N ILE A 28 -4.55 0.14 7.21
CA ILE A 28 -3.43 0.31 6.26
C ILE A 28 -3.22 1.78 5.88
N SER A 29 -2.00 2.14 5.49
CA SER A 29 -1.68 3.47 4.92
C SER A 29 -0.97 3.35 3.59
N GLY A 30 -1.30 4.22 2.63
CA GLY A 30 -0.69 4.25 1.30
C GLY A 30 0.39 5.32 1.15
N MET A 31 0.82 5.54 -0.09
CA MET A 31 1.56 6.74 -0.48
C MET A 31 0.70 7.63 -1.36
N VAL A 32 0.79 8.95 -1.20
CA VAL A 32 0.06 9.90 -2.04
C VAL A 32 0.98 10.41 -3.14
N VAL A 33 0.55 10.23 -4.39
CA VAL A 33 1.17 10.85 -5.57
C VAL A 33 0.31 12.04 -5.96
N GLN A 34 0.88 13.23 -5.74
CA GLN A 34 0.22 14.50 -6.06
C GLN A 34 0.23 14.73 -7.58
N LYS A 35 -0.84 15.31 -8.10
CA LYS A 35 -0.90 15.74 -9.49
C LYS A 35 0.20 16.77 -9.75
N ASN A 36 1.11 16.46 -10.68
CA ASN A 36 2.07 17.44 -11.16
C ASN A 36 1.81 17.75 -12.64
N LYS A 37 1.25 18.93 -12.92
CA LYS A 37 1.01 19.42 -14.30
C LYS A 37 2.30 19.70 -15.09
N GLN A 38 3.44 19.81 -14.41
CA GLN A 38 4.75 20.04 -15.04
C GLN A 38 5.40 18.73 -15.51
N LEU A 39 5.07 17.61 -14.85
CA LEU A 39 5.52 16.30 -15.28
C LEU A 39 4.49 15.77 -16.30
N GLN A 40 4.95 15.11 -17.37
CA GLN A 40 4.06 14.40 -18.31
C GLN A 40 3.54 13.10 -17.69
N GLN A 41 3.01 13.19 -16.48
CA GLN A 41 2.40 12.07 -15.77
C GLN A 41 0.97 11.88 -16.28
N PRO A 42 0.50 10.62 -16.44
CA PRO A 42 -0.89 10.33 -16.77
C PRO A 42 -1.86 10.62 -15.59
N ILE A 43 -1.36 11.18 -14.48
CA ILE A 43 -2.08 11.42 -13.24
C ILE A 43 -2.77 12.78 -13.30
N VAL A 44 -4.10 12.77 -13.38
CA VAL A 44 -4.93 13.98 -13.55
C VAL A 44 -5.43 14.59 -12.24
N GLN A 45 -5.27 13.91 -11.11
CA GLN A 45 -5.66 14.33 -9.75
C GLN A 45 -4.76 13.63 -8.74
N ASP A 46 -4.81 14.04 -7.47
CA ASP A 46 -4.02 13.37 -6.43
C ASP A 46 -4.53 11.94 -6.24
N VAL A 47 -3.60 10.98 -6.15
CA VAL A 47 -3.93 9.55 -6.04
C VAL A 47 -3.20 8.99 -4.84
N GLU A 48 -3.93 8.27 -3.99
CA GLU A 48 -3.31 7.42 -2.99
C GLU A 48 -3.14 6.00 -3.54
N ILE A 49 -1.94 5.45 -3.35
CA ILE A 49 -1.52 4.16 -3.88
C ILE A 49 -1.16 3.24 -2.73
N PHE A 50 -1.73 2.04 -2.75
CA PHE A 50 -1.43 0.98 -1.80
C PHE A 50 -0.80 -0.22 -2.52
N PHE A 51 0.42 -0.55 -2.14
CA PHE A 51 1.18 -1.67 -2.66
C PHE A 51 1.20 -2.86 -1.69
N GLY A 52 1.29 -4.06 -2.25
CA GLY A 52 1.58 -5.27 -1.45
C GLY A 52 0.45 -5.75 -0.55
N ILE A 53 -0.79 -5.26 -0.75
CA ILE A 53 -1.96 -5.75 0.01
C ILE A 53 -2.18 -7.25 -0.30
N ARG A 54 -2.18 -8.08 0.73
CA ARG A 54 -2.47 -9.51 0.61
C ARG A 54 -3.98 -9.74 0.49
N TYR A 55 -4.39 -10.39 -0.59
CA TYR A 55 -5.79 -10.75 -0.86
C TYR A 55 -6.09 -12.25 -0.69
N ALA A 56 -5.06 -13.09 -0.61
CA ALA A 56 -5.17 -14.54 -0.48
C ALA A 56 -3.96 -15.11 0.29
N GLU A 57 -4.09 -16.35 0.77
CA GLU A 57 -2.97 -17.09 1.33
C GLU A 57 -1.87 -17.34 0.29
N PRO A 58 -0.57 -17.26 0.67
CA PRO A 58 0.51 -17.59 -0.25
C PRO A 58 0.36 -19.01 -0.81
N PRO A 59 0.41 -19.22 -2.15
CA PRO A 59 0.16 -20.52 -2.79
C PRO A 59 1.38 -21.45 -2.71
N VAL A 60 1.91 -21.64 -1.50
CA VAL A 60 3.12 -22.43 -1.23
C VAL A 60 2.77 -23.79 -0.62
N LYS A 61 3.72 -24.73 -0.66
CA LYS A 61 3.58 -26.08 -0.08
C LYS A 61 2.29 -26.77 -0.57
N LYS A 62 1.41 -27.19 0.34
CA LYS A 62 0.14 -27.87 0.06
C LYS A 62 -0.88 -27.02 -0.74
N LEU A 63 -0.69 -25.70 -0.78
CA LEU A 63 -1.55 -24.79 -1.54
C LEU A 63 -1.08 -24.59 -2.99
N ARG A 64 0.10 -25.09 -3.36
CA ARG A 64 0.57 -25.03 -4.74
C ARG A 64 -0.37 -25.85 -5.63
N PHE A 65 -0.76 -25.27 -6.77
CA PHE A 65 -1.71 -25.87 -7.73
C PHE A 65 -3.11 -26.14 -7.15
N ARG A 66 -3.52 -25.36 -6.14
CA ARG A 66 -4.88 -25.36 -5.58
C ARG A 66 -5.54 -24.00 -5.79
N PRO A 67 -6.89 -23.92 -5.72
CA PRO A 67 -7.58 -22.64 -5.69
C PRO A 67 -7.07 -21.73 -4.56
N PRO A 68 -6.99 -20.41 -4.78
CA PRO A 68 -6.57 -19.47 -3.75
C PRO A 68 -7.49 -19.58 -2.53
N GLN A 69 -6.90 -19.56 -1.34
CA GLN A 69 -7.66 -19.54 -0.08
C GLN A 69 -7.73 -18.12 0.46
N PRO A 70 -8.86 -17.71 1.09
CA PRO A 70 -8.96 -16.41 1.75
C PRO A 70 -7.82 -16.20 2.74
N TYR A 71 -7.29 -14.99 2.79
CA TYR A 71 -6.23 -14.65 3.72
C TYR A 71 -6.75 -14.63 5.17
N THR A 72 -6.27 -15.54 6.01
CA THR A 72 -6.70 -15.67 7.41
C THR A 72 -5.52 -15.76 8.40
N SER A 73 -4.29 -15.79 7.89
CA SER A 73 -3.08 -16.07 8.70
C SER A 73 -2.61 -14.93 9.59
N GLU A 74 -2.91 -13.68 9.26
CA GLU A 74 -2.34 -12.51 9.95
C GLU A 74 -3.36 -11.37 9.94
N ASN A 75 -3.79 -10.95 11.13
CA ASN A 75 -4.48 -9.68 11.33
C ASN A 75 -3.57 -8.77 12.14
N TRP A 76 -3.69 -7.46 11.95
CA TRP A 76 -2.90 -6.47 12.69
C TRP A 76 -3.80 -5.40 13.29
N THR A 77 -3.37 -4.85 14.42
CA THR A 77 -4.09 -3.79 15.13
C THR A 77 -3.47 -2.41 14.87
N SER A 78 -2.19 -2.36 14.52
CA SER A 78 -1.49 -1.11 14.18
C SER A 78 -1.49 -0.87 12.67
N THR A 79 -1.57 0.40 12.27
CA THR A 79 -1.57 0.78 10.85
C THR A 79 -0.33 0.27 10.13
N ARG A 80 -0.54 -0.51 9.07
CA ARG A 80 0.53 -1.10 8.26
C ARG A 80 0.80 -0.27 7.00
N PRO A 81 2.05 0.16 6.75
CA PRO A 81 2.38 0.90 5.53
C PRO A 81 2.41 -0.04 4.31
N MET A 82 1.63 0.32 3.30
CA MET A 82 1.49 -0.38 2.02
C MET A 82 2.20 0.40 0.92
N VAL A 83 3.51 0.63 1.10
CA VAL A 83 4.33 1.47 0.20
C VAL A 83 5.31 0.67 -0.66
N THR A 84 5.43 -0.63 -0.41
CA THR A 84 6.38 -1.52 -1.09
C THR A 84 5.63 -2.57 -1.92
N PRO A 85 5.97 -2.75 -3.21
CA PRO A 85 5.41 -3.83 -4.02
C PRO A 85 5.67 -5.22 -3.41
N GLY A 86 4.69 -6.12 -3.56
CA GLY A 86 4.88 -7.53 -3.24
C GLY A 86 5.82 -8.22 -4.24
N ASN A 87 6.31 -9.40 -3.86
CA ASN A 87 7.12 -10.22 -4.77
C ASN A 87 6.32 -10.57 -6.03
N ALA A 88 6.93 -10.37 -7.20
CA ALA A 88 6.36 -10.85 -8.45
C ALA A 88 6.27 -12.37 -8.48
N CYS A 89 5.34 -12.91 -9.28
CA CYS A 89 5.24 -14.35 -9.50
C CYS A 89 6.50 -14.91 -10.16
N PHE A 90 6.76 -16.19 -9.92
CA PHE A 90 7.84 -16.90 -10.60
C PHE A 90 7.66 -16.83 -12.11
N GLN A 91 8.64 -16.21 -12.77
CA GLN A 91 8.72 -16.09 -14.22
C GLN A 91 10.18 -16.13 -14.62
N VAL A 92 10.45 -16.69 -15.79
CA VAL A 92 11.78 -16.64 -16.39
C VAL A 92 11.90 -15.32 -17.15
N ALA A 93 12.92 -14.52 -16.89
CA ALA A 93 13.11 -13.26 -17.58
C ALA A 93 13.21 -13.51 -19.09
N SER A 94 12.43 -12.77 -19.89
CA SER A 94 12.25 -13.01 -21.32
C SER A 94 13.54 -12.91 -22.17
N GLY A 95 14.67 -12.50 -21.58
CA GLY A 95 15.98 -12.44 -22.24
C GLY A 95 16.90 -13.65 -22.00
N ILE A 96 16.53 -14.63 -21.16
CA ILE A 96 17.45 -15.74 -20.82
C ILE A 96 17.12 -17.05 -21.53
N VAL A 97 15.95 -17.15 -22.17
CA VAL A 97 15.52 -18.36 -22.89
C VAL A 97 15.64 -18.10 -24.39
N GLY A 98 16.88 -18.08 -24.89
CA GLY A 98 17.17 -18.12 -26.33
C GLY A 98 18.11 -17.02 -26.80
N GLY A 99 19.42 -17.23 -26.64
CA GLY A 99 20.43 -16.41 -27.31
C GLY A 99 21.70 -16.20 -26.49
N THR A 100 22.76 -16.84 -26.94
CA THR A 100 24.18 -16.61 -26.62
C THR A 100 24.59 -15.14 -26.36
N GLY A 101 25.33 -14.90 -25.27
CA GLY A 101 26.48 -13.97 -25.24
C GLY A 101 26.25 -12.50 -24.79
N GLY A 102 26.97 -12.09 -23.73
CA GLY A 102 27.18 -10.68 -23.32
C GLY A 102 25.97 -10.05 -22.61
N THR A 103 26.09 -9.21 -21.58
CA THR A 103 27.11 -8.18 -21.36
C THR A 103 27.17 -7.84 -19.87
N THR A 104 28.39 -7.71 -19.35
CA THR A 104 28.75 -6.97 -18.13
C THR A 104 28.39 -5.49 -18.25
N GLY A 105 28.07 -4.84 -17.13
CA GLY A 105 27.95 -3.39 -16.98
C GLY A 105 27.39 -3.00 -15.64
#